data_AF-E5A4F8-F1
#
_entry.id   AF-E5A4F8-F1
#
_cell.length_a   1.000
_cell.length_b   1.000
_cell.length_c   1.000
_cell.angle_alpha   90.00
_cell.angle_beta   90.00
_cell.angle_gamma   90.00
#
_symmetry.space_group_name_H-M   'P 1'
#
loop_
_entity.id
_entity.type
_entity.pdbx_description
1 polymer ?
#
loop_
_entity_poly.entity_id
_entity_poly.type
_entity_poly.pdbx_seq_one_letter_code
_entity_poly.pdbx_strand_id
1 'polypeptide(L)'
;MASFQGRADVLSVNVAAPVKRGPLSGPIFSLDIGDASGNHHAFQSLFARDVAPSDCNDPAQKRRKITNGTAVSIHQVETDSNKSVVLAKVSLDLNSRVPAASLHSSQNFAAVSLERFDINPRAPNAFRIVLCNIRSRTGVEVIATTSTDFLESAKPHLAIAASLLQKKPAFRAVFCHCRIASPAQGYSAYRLEVEIRWSLGISVVEDPAVTAHYMREDLQLLSKYFRDGDVEESREWALSDFYDAVHIPPFDLEISPRIRGSLMETTLYPFQQRAVDWLLRREGVTFSSLGELETFTEPAPPSSFRSTQDVTGRQCHVSNLRGKVVASLDDAKDDPS
;
A
#
# COMPACT_ATOMS: atom_id res chain seq x y z
N MET A 1 -3.12 12.16 -8.36
CA MET A 1 -3.15 11.16 -7.26
C MET A 1 -4.59 10.89 -6.86
N ALA A 2 -4.89 9.67 -6.37
CA ALA A 2 -6.25 9.18 -6.21
C ALA A 2 -6.81 9.48 -4.80
N SER A 3 -7.30 10.71 -4.61
CA SER A 3 -7.99 11.13 -3.38
C SER A 3 -9.44 11.47 -3.70
N PHE A 4 -10.38 10.85 -2.97
CA PHE A 4 -11.81 11.02 -3.19
C PHE A 4 -12.51 11.37 -1.89
N GLN A 5 -13.36 12.40 -1.94
CA GLN A 5 -14.20 12.78 -0.83
C GLN A 5 -15.65 12.83 -1.28
N GLY A 6 -16.53 12.17 -0.53
CA GLY A 6 -17.95 12.07 -0.84
C GLY A 6 -18.82 12.08 0.41
N ARG A 7 -20.12 12.22 0.17
CA ARG A 7 -21.17 12.10 1.20
C ARG A 7 -22.14 11.01 0.77
N ALA A 8 -22.61 10.22 1.73
CA ALA A 8 -23.61 9.21 1.48
C ALA A 8 -24.72 9.29 2.53
N ASP A 9 -25.96 9.15 2.07
CA ASP A 9 -27.12 9.06 2.94
C ASP A 9 -27.37 7.60 3.28
N VAL A 10 -27.27 7.30 4.57
CA VAL A 10 -27.43 5.94 5.09
C VAL A 10 -28.92 5.58 5.08
N LEU A 11 -29.25 4.50 4.35
CA LEU A 11 -30.60 3.96 4.29
C LEU A 11 -30.85 3.00 5.45
N SER A 12 -29.95 2.05 5.65
CA SER A 12 -30.07 1.06 6.73
C SER A 12 -28.70 0.58 7.20
N VAL A 13 -28.60 0.26 8.47
CA VAL A 13 -27.40 -0.31 9.10
C VAL A 13 -27.81 -1.48 9.95
N ASN A 14 -27.29 -2.66 9.63
CA ASN A 14 -27.62 -3.89 10.32
C ASN A 14 -26.37 -4.48 10.95
N VAL A 15 -26.47 -5.05 12.14
CA VAL A 15 -25.37 -5.83 12.72
C VAL A 15 -25.20 -7.07 11.86
N ALA A 16 -24.06 -7.18 11.19
CA ALA A 16 -23.78 -8.30 10.31
C ALA A 16 -23.42 -9.51 11.17
N ALA A 17 -24.11 -10.64 10.94
CA ALA A 17 -23.67 -11.92 11.45
C ALA A 17 -22.24 -12.21 10.94
N PRO A 18 -21.40 -12.92 11.71
CA PRO A 18 -20.05 -13.29 11.27
C PRO A 18 -20.16 -13.97 9.90
N VAL A 19 -19.57 -13.32 8.89
CA VAL A 19 -19.79 -13.67 7.48
C VAL A 19 -19.23 -15.06 7.21
N LYS A 20 -20.09 -16.08 7.26
CA LYS A 20 -19.82 -17.34 6.54
C LYS A 20 -19.92 -17.00 5.06
N ARG A 21 -18.76 -16.78 4.40
CA ARG A 21 -18.68 -16.61 2.93
C ARG A 21 -19.05 -17.92 2.24
N GLY A 22 -20.32 -18.32 2.32
CA GLY A 22 -20.95 -19.26 1.40
C GLY A 22 -21.29 -18.54 0.09
N PRO A 23 -21.71 -19.28 -0.94
CA PRO A 23 -22.22 -18.68 -2.17
C PRO A 23 -23.54 -17.97 -1.82
N LEU A 24 -23.44 -16.67 -1.56
CA LEU A 24 -24.54 -15.82 -1.12
C LEU A 24 -25.22 -15.18 -2.33
N SER A 25 -26.54 -15.08 -2.20
CA SER A 25 -27.49 -14.27 -2.97
C SER A 25 -26.86 -13.08 -3.69
N GLY A 26 -27.29 -12.87 -4.94
CA GLY A 26 -26.74 -11.87 -5.85
C GLY A 26 -26.75 -10.42 -5.31
N PRO A 27 -26.17 -9.47 -6.05
CA PRO A 27 -25.90 -8.09 -5.61
C PRO A 27 -27.16 -7.20 -5.40
N ILE A 28 -28.35 -7.80 -5.31
CA ILE A 28 -29.62 -7.10 -5.14
C ILE A 28 -29.92 -7.05 -3.63
N PHE A 29 -29.93 -5.84 -3.08
CA PHE A 29 -30.32 -5.56 -1.70
C PHE A 29 -31.50 -4.58 -1.67
N SER A 30 -32.30 -4.64 -0.61
CA SER A 30 -33.43 -3.72 -0.43
C SER A 30 -32.93 -2.30 -0.16
N LEU A 31 -33.70 -1.31 -0.60
CA LEU A 31 -33.46 0.12 -0.37
C LEU A 31 -34.43 0.70 0.65
N ASP A 32 -35.10 -0.16 1.42
CA ASP A 32 -36.00 0.26 2.49
C ASP A 32 -35.23 1.06 3.55
N ILE A 33 -35.82 2.17 3.98
CA ILE A 33 -35.24 3.02 5.01
C ILE A 33 -35.38 2.30 6.36
N GLY A 34 -34.24 1.96 6.96
CA GLY A 34 -34.18 1.38 8.29
C GLY A 34 -34.49 2.40 9.38
N ASP A 35 -34.82 1.91 10.57
CA ASP A 35 -35.03 2.75 11.74
C ASP A 35 -33.73 3.49 12.11
N ALA A 36 -33.83 4.81 12.29
CA ALA A 36 -32.71 5.67 12.62
C ALA A 36 -32.05 5.26 13.96
N SER A 37 -32.86 4.88 14.96
CA SER A 37 -32.35 4.44 16.27
C SER A 37 -31.57 3.13 16.14
N GLY A 38 -32.13 2.15 15.41
CA GLY A 38 -31.45 0.91 15.05
C GLY A 38 -30.11 1.16 14.34
N ASN A 39 -30.10 2.08 13.37
CA ASN A 39 -28.89 2.43 12.63
C ASN A 39 -27.80 3.01 13.54
N HIS A 40 -28.19 3.89 14.47
CA HIS A 40 -27.27 4.47 15.44
C HIS A 40 -26.64 3.41 16.34
N HIS A 41 -27.46 2.53 16.91
CA HIS A 41 -27.01 1.45 17.78
C HIS A 41 -26.06 0.50 17.05
N ALA A 42 -26.38 0.16 15.79
CA ALA A 42 -25.51 -0.68 14.96
C ALA A 42 -24.15 -0.02 14.73
N PHE A 43 -24.08 1.28 14.38
CA PHE A 43 -22.80 1.98 14.30
C PHE A 43 -22.06 2.05 15.64
N GLN A 44 -22.77 2.34 16.74
CA GLN A 44 -22.17 2.39 18.08
C GLN A 44 -21.54 1.05 18.48
N SER A 45 -22.08 -0.08 18.00
CA SER A 45 -21.49 -1.40 18.25
C SER A 45 -20.07 -1.54 17.69
N LEU A 46 -19.70 -0.79 16.64
CA LEU A 46 -18.32 -0.72 16.13
C LEU A 46 -17.37 0.02 17.08
N PHE A 47 -17.87 0.78 18.04
CA PHE A 47 -17.05 1.52 19.01
C PHE A 47 -17.07 0.89 20.41
N ALA A 48 -17.85 -0.18 20.61
CA ALA A 48 -17.86 -0.91 21.87
C ALA A 48 -16.43 -1.41 22.17
N ARG A 49 -15.95 -1.10 23.38
CA ARG A 49 -14.72 -1.70 23.89
C ARG A 49 -14.94 -3.20 24.11
N ASP A 50 -13.89 -3.99 23.97
CA ASP A 50 -13.92 -5.41 24.32
C ASP A 50 -14.49 -5.56 25.73
N VAL A 51 -15.74 -6.01 25.81
CA VAL A 51 -16.24 -6.61 27.03
C VAL A 51 -15.52 -7.94 27.06
N ALA A 52 -14.61 -8.10 28.04
CA ALA A 52 -13.84 -9.32 28.21
C ALA A 52 -14.78 -10.53 28.02
N PRO A 53 -14.40 -11.51 27.19
CA PRO A 53 -15.27 -12.66 26.94
C PRO A 53 -15.55 -13.31 28.29
N SER A 54 -16.82 -13.25 28.71
CA SER A 54 -17.32 -14.03 29.83
C SER A 54 -16.94 -15.48 29.58
N ASP A 55 -16.18 -16.06 30.51
CA ASP A 55 -15.62 -17.42 30.47
C ASP A 55 -16.59 -18.42 29.84
N CYS A 56 -16.42 -18.68 28.54
CA CYS A 56 -17.07 -19.76 27.84
C CYS A 56 -15.96 -20.59 27.21
N ASN A 57 -15.82 -21.81 27.73
CA ASN A 57 -14.79 -22.79 27.40
C ASN A 57 -14.66 -23.02 25.89
N ASP A 58 -13.67 -22.39 25.25
CA ASP A 58 -13.16 -22.83 23.95
C ASP A 58 -11.80 -23.52 24.12
N PRO A 59 -11.51 -24.60 23.36
CA PRO A 59 -10.35 -25.44 23.58
C PRO A 59 -9.03 -24.75 23.21
N ALA A 60 -8.02 -24.99 24.05
CA ALA A 60 -6.70 -24.35 24.03
C ALA A 60 -6.04 -24.28 22.64
N GLN A 61 -5.78 -23.05 22.18
CA GLN A 61 -5.01 -22.81 20.96
C GLN A 61 -3.55 -23.26 21.15
N LYS A 62 -3.13 -24.18 20.27
CA LYS A 62 -1.81 -24.79 20.20
C LYS A 62 -0.71 -23.72 20.11
N ARG A 63 0.20 -23.74 21.08
CA ARG A 63 1.40 -22.89 21.22
C ARG A 63 2.15 -22.76 19.88
N ARG A 64 2.19 -21.54 19.30
CA ARG A 64 2.92 -21.27 18.04
C ARG A 64 4.42 -21.19 18.30
N LYS A 65 5.18 -21.81 17.38
CA LYS A 65 6.64 -21.78 17.30
C LYS A 65 7.09 -20.37 16.88
N ILE A 66 7.94 -19.75 17.70
CA ILE A 66 8.55 -18.45 17.42
C ILE A 66 9.59 -18.69 16.31
N THR A 67 9.34 -18.15 15.12
CA THR A 67 10.34 -18.09 14.04
C THR A 67 11.04 -16.74 14.13
N ASN A 68 12.32 -16.76 14.49
CA ASN A 68 13.22 -15.61 14.42
C ASN A 68 13.44 -15.26 12.95
N GLY A 69 12.70 -14.30 12.45
CA GLY A 69 12.91 -13.67 11.15
C GLY A 69 12.24 -12.31 11.19
N THR A 70 12.90 -11.31 10.63
CA THR A 70 12.50 -9.89 10.55
C THR A 70 11.22 -9.64 9.72
N ALA A 71 10.39 -10.67 9.55
CA ALA A 71 9.15 -10.63 8.81
C ALA A 71 8.06 -10.01 9.70
N VAL A 72 7.79 -8.72 9.50
CA VAL A 72 6.70 -8.03 10.16
C VAL A 72 5.39 -8.54 9.58
N SER A 73 4.56 -9.19 10.40
CA SER A 73 3.22 -9.60 9.99
C SER A 73 2.37 -8.37 9.62
N ILE A 74 1.52 -8.46 8.58
CA ILE A 74 0.67 -7.35 8.09
C ILE A 74 -0.10 -6.65 9.23
N HIS A 75 -0.53 -7.40 10.25
CA HIS A 75 -1.23 -6.84 11.42
C HIS A 75 -0.39 -5.88 12.28
N GLN A 76 0.94 -5.96 12.24
CA GLN A 76 1.84 -5.03 12.95
C GLN A 76 2.13 -3.76 12.13
N VAL A 77 2.17 -3.86 10.79
CA VAL A 77 2.41 -2.70 9.90
C VAL A 77 1.18 -1.78 9.84
N GLU A 78 -0.01 -2.33 10.06
CA GLU A 78 -1.31 -1.63 9.98
C GLU A 78 -1.43 -0.40 10.91
N THR A 79 -0.52 -0.21 11.87
CA THR A 79 -0.54 0.91 12.83
C THR A 79 0.56 1.96 12.65
N ASP A 80 1.64 1.67 11.92
CA ASP A 80 2.76 2.60 11.81
C ASP A 80 2.66 3.41 10.52
N SER A 81 2.03 4.59 10.62
CA SER A 81 1.86 5.53 9.51
C SER A 81 3.20 5.95 8.90
N ASN A 82 4.30 5.86 9.65
CA ASN A 82 5.61 6.27 9.18
C ASN A 82 6.28 5.22 8.28
N LYS A 83 5.86 3.95 8.38
CA LYS A 83 6.40 2.79 7.63
C LYS A 83 5.65 2.46 6.35
N SER A 84 4.73 3.32 5.92
CA SER A 84 3.95 3.11 4.71
C SER A 84 3.60 4.43 4.04
N VAL A 85 3.30 4.37 2.74
CA VAL A 85 2.79 5.50 1.95
C VAL A 85 1.35 5.25 1.52
N VAL A 86 0.59 6.31 1.29
CA VAL A 86 -0.82 6.22 0.84
C VAL A 86 -0.90 6.26 -0.67
N LEU A 87 -1.38 5.17 -1.28
CA LEU A 87 -1.59 5.06 -2.72
C LEU A 87 -2.92 5.68 -3.17
N ALA A 88 -3.97 5.47 -2.37
CA ALA A 88 -5.30 5.99 -2.60
C ALA A 88 -6.01 6.23 -1.28
N LYS A 89 -6.85 7.27 -1.26
CA LYS A 89 -7.68 7.61 -0.10
C LYS A 89 -9.11 7.86 -0.55
N VAL A 90 -10.06 7.19 0.11
CA VAL A 90 -11.49 7.44 -0.03
C VAL A 90 -12.04 7.87 1.32
N SER A 91 -12.62 9.06 1.39
CA SER A 91 -13.27 9.59 2.59
C SER A 91 -14.76 9.76 2.32
N LEU A 92 -15.58 9.13 3.15
CA LEU A 92 -17.02 9.09 3.00
C LEU A 92 -17.71 9.52 4.28
N ASP A 93 -18.43 10.64 4.22
CA ASP A 93 -19.30 11.09 5.31
C ASP A 93 -20.65 10.35 5.20
N LEU A 94 -20.92 9.44 6.12
CA LEU A 94 -22.12 8.62 6.24
C LEU A 94 -23.17 9.36 7.09
N ASN A 95 -24.07 10.07 6.43
CA ASN A 95 -25.14 10.82 7.09
C ASN A 95 -26.19 9.85 7.64
N SER A 96 -26.28 9.77 8.97
CA SER A 96 -27.40 9.12 9.63
C SER A 96 -28.45 10.17 10.00
N ARG A 97 -29.74 9.87 9.82
CA ARG A 97 -30.86 10.77 10.12
C ARG A 97 -31.15 10.93 11.62
N VAL A 98 -30.21 10.56 12.48
CA VAL A 98 -30.39 10.56 13.93
C VAL A 98 -30.15 11.97 14.49
N PRO A 99 -31.08 12.54 15.26
CA PRO A 99 -30.88 13.84 15.90
C PRO A 99 -29.69 13.81 16.86
N ALA A 100 -28.86 14.86 16.83
CA ALA A 100 -27.59 15.00 17.55
C ALA A 100 -27.67 15.04 19.09
N ALA A 101 -28.79 14.64 19.70
CA ALA A 101 -29.14 14.92 21.09
C ALA A 101 -28.40 14.07 22.14
N SER A 102 -27.55 13.10 21.74
CA SER A 102 -26.90 12.15 22.67
C SER A 102 -25.40 11.92 22.41
N LEU A 103 -24.70 12.86 21.76
CA LEU A 103 -23.29 12.69 21.41
C LEU A 103 -22.35 13.11 22.56
N HIS A 104 -21.50 12.18 23.00
CA HIS A 104 -20.41 12.43 23.93
C HIS A 104 -19.29 13.28 23.28
N SER A 105 -18.54 14.02 24.11
CA SER A 105 -17.66 15.13 23.70
C SER A 105 -16.34 14.76 22.99
N SER A 106 -16.03 13.48 22.79
CA SER A 106 -14.78 13.05 22.14
C SER A 106 -15.06 12.26 20.86
N GLN A 107 -14.54 12.76 19.72
CA GLN A 107 -14.51 12.00 18.47
C GLN A 107 -13.71 10.73 18.68
N ASN A 108 -14.39 9.58 18.61
CA ASN A 108 -13.77 8.28 18.77
C ASN A 108 -13.50 7.69 17.38
N PHE A 109 -12.34 7.05 17.22
CA PHE A 109 -11.98 6.31 16.02
C PHE A 109 -11.98 4.81 16.32
N ALA A 110 -12.63 4.04 15.46
CA ALA A 110 -12.56 2.59 15.47
C ALA A 110 -11.80 2.12 14.22
N ALA A 111 -10.79 1.27 14.43
CA ALA A 111 -10.13 0.56 13.34
C ALA A 111 -11.05 -0.56 12.84
N VAL A 112 -11.42 -0.50 11.57
CA VAL A 112 -12.35 -1.43 10.94
C VAL A 112 -11.70 -2.05 9.73
N SER A 113 -12.21 -3.19 9.30
CA SER A 113 -11.82 -3.89 8.09
C SER A 113 -12.96 -3.74 7.07
N LEU A 114 -12.67 -3.44 5.81
CA LEU A 114 -13.67 -3.38 4.73
C LEU A 114 -13.84 -4.76 4.12
N GLU A 115 -14.75 -5.57 4.65
CA GLU A 115 -14.92 -6.97 4.25
C GLU A 115 -15.57 -7.14 2.88
N ARG A 116 -16.43 -6.19 2.50
CA ARG A 116 -17.20 -6.27 1.26
C ARG A 116 -17.62 -4.88 0.78
N PHE A 117 -17.66 -4.73 -0.53
CA PHE A 117 -18.23 -3.57 -1.23
C PHE A 117 -18.98 -4.07 -2.47
N ASP A 118 -20.27 -3.78 -2.56
CA ASP A 118 -21.11 -4.10 -3.72
C ASP A 118 -21.89 -2.85 -4.16
N ILE A 119 -22.22 -2.77 -5.45
CA ILE A 119 -23.11 -1.75 -6.00
C ILE A 119 -24.40 -2.43 -6.44
N ASN A 120 -25.54 -1.77 -6.20
CA ASN A 120 -26.82 -2.30 -6.66
C ASN A 120 -26.94 -2.14 -8.18
N PRO A 121 -27.09 -3.23 -8.96
CA PRO A 121 -27.22 -3.11 -10.42
C PRO A 121 -28.50 -2.38 -10.86
N ARG A 122 -29.53 -2.32 -10.00
CA ARG A 122 -30.80 -1.63 -10.28
C ARG A 122 -30.81 -0.17 -9.82
N ALA A 123 -29.86 0.22 -8.99
CA ALA A 123 -29.75 1.56 -8.43
C ALA A 123 -28.26 1.94 -8.36
N PRO A 124 -27.69 2.51 -9.43
CA PRO A 124 -26.25 2.75 -9.52
C PRO A 124 -25.74 3.80 -8.53
N ASN A 125 -26.63 4.53 -7.85
CA ASN A 125 -26.31 5.43 -6.76
C ASN A 125 -26.28 4.74 -5.38
N ALA A 126 -26.74 3.48 -5.30
CA ALA A 126 -26.84 2.72 -4.06
C ALA A 126 -25.72 1.69 -3.97
N PHE A 127 -25.09 1.62 -2.80
CA PHE A 127 -24.01 0.69 -2.53
C PHE A 127 -24.18 0.06 -1.16
N ARG A 128 -23.48 -1.06 -0.99
CA ARG A 128 -23.44 -1.86 0.22
C ARG A 128 -21.98 -2.00 0.64
N ILE A 129 -21.69 -1.69 1.90
CA ILE A 129 -20.41 -2.00 2.54
C ILE A 129 -20.62 -2.88 3.75
N VAL A 130 -19.69 -3.80 3.98
CA VAL A 130 -19.62 -4.57 5.22
C VAL A 130 -18.32 -4.18 5.93
N LEU A 131 -18.46 -3.60 7.11
CA LEU A 131 -17.36 -3.19 7.97
C LEU A 131 -17.26 -4.17 9.14
N CYS A 132 -16.06 -4.52 9.58
CA CYS A 132 -15.87 -5.32 10.78
C CYS A 132 -14.86 -4.66 11.70
N ASN A 133 -15.19 -4.47 12.98
CA ASN A 133 -14.22 -3.98 13.95
C ASN A 133 -13.12 -5.03 14.14
N ILE A 134 -11.87 -4.62 13.99
CA ILE A 134 -10.71 -5.54 14.01
C ILE A 134 -10.50 -6.16 15.40
N ARG A 135 -10.85 -5.42 16.47
CA ARG A 135 -10.70 -5.84 17.87
C ARG A 135 -11.90 -6.66 18.34
N SER A 136 -13.10 -6.05 18.32
CA SER A 136 -14.32 -6.68 18.86
C SER A 136 -14.92 -7.74 17.93
N ARG A 137 -14.44 -7.84 16.68
CA ARG A 137 -14.98 -8.71 15.61
C ARG A 137 -16.46 -8.46 15.31
N THR A 138 -16.99 -7.30 15.72
CA THR A 138 -18.37 -6.89 15.43
C THR A 138 -18.48 -6.44 13.98
N GLY A 139 -19.31 -7.14 13.20
CA GLY A 139 -19.61 -6.78 11.83
C GLY A 139 -20.83 -5.86 11.73
N VAL A 140 -20.77 -4.90 10.82
CA VAL A 140 -21.89 -4.01 10.48
C VAL A 140 -22.01 -3.91 8.97
N GLU A 141 -23.23 -4.11 8.48
CA GLU A 141 -23.61 -3.92 7.09
C GLU A 141 -24.28 -2.55 6.94
N VAL A 142 -23.74 -1.72 6.05
CA VAL A 142 -24.29 -0.40 5.74
C VAL A 142 -24.78 -0.41 4.30
N ILE A 143 -26.05 -0.04 4.11
CA ILE A 143 -26.64 0.26 2.81
C ILE A 143 -26.85 1.76 2.75
N ALA A 144 -26.28 2.40 1.74
CA ALA A 144 -26.30 3.84 1.59
C ALA A 144 -26.39 4.25 0.12
N THR A 145 -26.75 5.51 -0.09
CA THR A 145 -26.82 6.14 -1.42
C THR A 145 -25.90 7.34 -1.49
N THR A 146 -25.27 7.57 -2.63
CA THR A 146 -24.37 8.70 -2.88
C THR A 146 -24.51 9.19 -4.32
N SER A 147 -23.84 10.28 -4.69
CA SER A 147 -23.79 10.72 -6.09
C SER A 147 -23.14 9.66 -6.98
N THR A 148 -23.72 9.39 -8.14
CA THR A 148 -23.19 8.44 -9.13
C THR A 148 -21.75 8.76 -9.54
N ASP A 149 -21.43 10.05 -9.70
CA ASP A 149 -20.10 10.50 -10.16
C ASP A 149 -19.00 10.15 -9.14
N PHE A 150 -19.29 10.38 -7.85
CA PHE A 150 -18.42 9.95 -6.76
C PHE A 150 -18.28 8.43 -6.75
N LEU A 151 -19.39 7.70 -6.88
CA LEU A 151 -19.35 6.25 -6.79
C LEU A 151 -18.57 5.64 -7.96
N GLU A 152 -18.76 6.10 -9.19
CA GLU A 152 -17.98 5.62 -10.35
C GLU A 152 -16.49 5.90 -10.18
N SER A 153 -16.12 7.05 -9.61
CA SER A 153 -14.73 7.39 -9.33
C SER A 153 -14.13 6.55 -8.20
N ALA A 154 -14.86 6.36 -7.09
CA ALA A 154 -14.36 5.69 -5.89
C ALA A 154 -14.47 4.15 -5.93
N LYS A 155 -15.43 3.60 -6.69
CA LYS A 155 -15.72 2.17 -6.85
C LYS A 155 -14.49 1.31 -7.09
N PRO A 156 -13.62 1.58 -8.08
CA PRO A 156 -12.47 0.73 -8.33
C PRO A 156 -11.51 0.67 -7.12
N HIS A 157 -11.46 1.74 -6.32
CA HIS A 157 -10.60 1.81 -5.13
C HIS A 157 -11.22 1.06 -3.95
N LEU A 158 -12.52 1.24 -3.71
CA LEU A 158 -13.25 0.51 -2.66
C LEU A 158 -13.30 -1.00 -2.94
N ALA A 159 -13.42 -1.41 -4.20
CA ALA A 159 -13.35 -2.82 -4.60
C ALA A 159 -11.96 -3.43 -4.33
N ILE A 160 -10.89 -2.71 -4.69
CA ILE A 160 -9.52 -3.14 -4.37
C ILE A 160 -9.32 -3.25 -2.86
N ALA A 161 -9.72 -2.21 -2.11
CA ALA A 161 -9.64 -2.17 -0.66
C ALA A 161 -10.33 -3.37 -0.01
N ALA A 162 -11.51 -3.77 -0.50
CA ALA A 162 -12.22 -4.95 -0.02
C ALA A 162 -11.52 -6.27 -0.39
N SER A 163 -10.88 -6.35 -1.56
CA SER A 163 -10.15 -7.55 -2.00
C SER A 163 -8.81 -7.77 -1.28
N LEU A 164 -8.19 -6.70 -0.76
CA LEU A 164 -6.92 -6.78 -0.03
C LEU A 164 -7.07 -7.47 1.32
N LEU A 165 -8.30 -7.70 1.78
CA LEU A 165 -8.58 -8.30 3.06
C LEU A 165 -8.47 -9.83 2.98
N GLN A 166 -7.39 -10.34 3.55
CA GLN A 166 -7.05 -11.76 3.45
C GLN A 166 -7.49 -12.57 4.66
N LYS A 167 -8.02 -13.77 4.40
CA LYS A 167 -8.35 -14.77 5.43
C LYS A 167 -7.11 -15.41 6.06
N LYS A 168 -5.96 -15.31 5.39
CA LYS A 168 -4.68 -15.86 5.82
C LYS A 168 -3.65 -14.75 5.83
N PRO A 169 -2.72 -14.74 6.80
CA PRO A 169 -1.59 -13.83 6.75
C PRO A 169 -0.74 -14.19 5.52
N ALA A 170 -0.78 -13.34 4.49
CA ALA A 170 0.25 -13.34 3.46
C ALA A 170 1.26 -12.23 3.77
N PHE A 171 2.42 -12.33 3.15
CA PHE A 171 3.37 -11.24 3.11
C PHE A 171 3.10 -10.46 1.81
N ARG A 172 2.64 -9.23 1.95
CA ARG A 172 2.33 -8.32 0.84
C ARG A 172 2.86 -6.93 1.15
N ALA A 173 3.26 -6.21 0.11
CA ALA A 173 3.62 -4.81 0.26
C ALA A 173 2.35 -3.94 0.34
N VAL A 174 1.27 -4.33 -0.34
CA VAL A 174 0.01 -3.59 -0.33
C VAL A 174 -0.92 -4.08 0.77
N PHE A 175 -1.52 -3.14 1.49
CA PHE A 175 -2.57 -3.44 2.46
C PHE A 175 -3.64 -2.33 2.48
N CYS A 176 -4.75 -2.63 3.13
CA CYS A 176 -5.87 -1.72 3.31
C CYS A 176 -5.91 -1.27 4.76
N HIS A 177 -6.03 0.04 4.99
CA HIS A 177 -6.24 0.63 6.30
C HIS A 177 -7.59 1.35 6.31
N CYS A 178 -8.53 0.87 7.12
CA CYS A 178 -9.86 1.44 7.23
C CYS A 178 -10.13 1.91 8.66
N ARG A 179 -10.71 3.11 8.78
CA ARG A 179 -11.12 3.68 10.07
C ARG A 179 -12.47 4.33 9.94
N ILE A 180 -13.28 4.21 10.99
CA ILE A 180 -14.54 4.93 11.11
C ILE A 180 -14.49 5.85 12.32
N ALA A 181 -14.82 7.12 12.11
CA ALA A 181 -14.92 8.11 13.17
C ALA A 181 -16.38 8.31 13.56
N SER A 182 -16.63 8.38 14.87
CA SER A 182 -17.94 8.80 15.38
C SER A 182 -18.21 10.26 15.00
N PRO A 183 -19.48 10.69 14.90
CA PRO A 183 -19.81 12.07 14.64
C PRO A 183 -19.21 12.99 15.72
N ALA A 184 -18.63 14.11 15.30
CA ALA A 184 -18.19 15.16 16.20
C ALA A 184 -19.39 15.95 16.75
N GLN A 185 -19.19 16.71 17.82
CA GLN A 185 -20.24 17.53 18.42
C GLN A 185 -20.89 18.44 17.37
N GLY A 186 -22.22 18.33 17.20
CA GLY A 186 -22.99 19.10 16.23
C GLY A 186 -23.09 18.48 14.82
N TYR A 187 -22.44 17.35 14.57
CA TYR A 187 -22.56 16.61 13.30
C TYR A 187 -23.29 15.28 13.52
N SER A 188 -24.09 14.84 12.54
CA SER A 188 -24.78 13.54 12.56
C SER A 188 -24.13 12.49 11.65
N ALA A 189 -23.00 12.83 11.01
CA ALA A 189 -22.33 11.99 10.03
C ALA A 189 -21.19 11.20 10.67
N TYR A 190 -21.16 9.89 10.42
CA TYR A 190 -19.97 9.06 10.69
C TYR A 190 -19.00 9.25 9.54
N ARG A 191 -17.69 9.34 9.80
CA ARG A 191 -16.70 9.44 8.72
C ARG A 191 -15.98 8.12 8.54
N LEU A 192 -16.20 7.47 7.39
CA LEU A 192 -15.43 6.31 6.96
C LEU A 192 -14.24 6.80 6.13
N GLU A 193 -13.03 6.39 6.52
CA GLU A 193 -11.83 6.58 5.71
C GLU A 193 -11.25 5.22 5.34
N VAL A 194 -11.01 5.05 4.03
CA VAL A 194 -10.42 3.86 3.44
C VAL A 194 -9.14 4.29 2.72
N GLU A 195 -8.02 3.74 3.15
CA GLU A 195 -6.71 4.01 2.57
C GLU A 195 -6.11 2.71 2.02
N ILE A 196 -5.64 2.76 0.77
CA ILE A 196 -4.80 1.71 0.21
C ILE A 196 -3.36 2.16 0.43
N ARG A 197 -2.58 1.36 1.15
CA ARG A 197 -1.23 1.70 1.59
C ARG A 197 -0.19 0.73 1.05
N TRP A 198 1.03 1.21 0.88
CA TRP A 198 2.20 0.43 0.49
C TRP A 198 3.27 0.49 1.56
N SER A 199 3.76 -0.66 2.02
CA SER A 199 4.81 -0.79 3.02
C SER A 199 6.16 -0.34 2.47
N LEU A 200 6.85 0.54 3.19
CA LEU A 200 8.18 1.03 2.83
C LEU A 200 9.24 -0.05 2.99
N GLY A 201 10.24 -0.05 2.11
CA GLY A 201 11.42 -0.91 2.17
C GLY A 201 11.22 -2.35 1.68
N ILE A 202 9.97 -2.79 1.47
CA ILE A 202 9.69 -4.15 0.95
C ILE A 202 9.80 -4.14 -0.58
N SER A 203 10.62 -5.04 -1.11
CA SER A 203 10.72 -5.32 -2.55
C SER A 203 9.79 -6.46 -2.91
N VAL A 204 8.79 -6.21 -3.74
CA VAL A 204 7.84 -7.25 -4.17
C VAL A 204 8.49 -8.28 -5.09
N VAL A 205 9.58 -7.91 -5.77
CA VAL A 205 10.30 -8.77 -6.73
C VAL A 205 11.46 -9.51 -6.06
N GLU A 206 12.19 -8.86 -5.15
CA GLU A 206 13.42 -9.42 -4.58
C GLU A 206 13.17 -10.15 -3.25
N ASP A 207 12.10 -9.82 -2.51
CA ASP A 207 11.83 -10.42 -1.20
C ASP A 207 11.24 -11.84 -1.34
N PRO A 208 11.94 -12.90 -0.89
CA PRO A 208 11.48 -14.28 -1.02
C PRO A 208 10.24 -14.60 -0.17
N ALA A 209 9.88 -13.74 0.79
CA ALA A 209 8.67 -13.90 1.57
C ALA A 209 7.41 -13.55 0.77
N VAL A 210 7.52 -12.75 -0.29
CA VAL A 210 6.38 -12.37 -1.14
C VAL A 210 6.02 -13.55 -2.05
N THR A 211 4.80 -14.06 -1.90
CA THR A 211 4.33 -15.16 -2.76
C THR A 211 4.17 -14.67 -4.20
N ALA A 212 4.65 -15.44 -5.19
CA ALA A 212 4.58 -15.11 -6.61
C ALA A 212 3.16 -14.74 -7.10
N HIS A 213 2.11 -15.30 -6.47
CA HIS A 213 0.72 -14.93 -6.74
C HIS A 213 0.45 -13.44 -6.48
N TYR A 214 0.93 -12.91 -5.35
CA TYR A 214 0.73 -11.51 -4.98
C TYR A 214 1.70 -10.56 -5.67
N MET A 215 2.84 -11.07 -6.14
CA MET A 215 3.83 -10.28 -6.87
C MET A 215 3.19 -9.54 -8.05
N ARG A 216 2.46 -10.26 -8.91
CA ARG A 216 1.81 -9.66 -10.09
C ARG A 216 0.75 -8.64 -9.72
N GLU A 217 -0.09 -8.95 -8.73
CA GLU A 217 -1.15 -8.07 -8.27
C GLU A 217 -0.60 -6.78 -7.64
N ASP A 218 0.41 -6.91 -6.76
CA ASP A 218 1.04 -5.77 -6.08
C ASP A 218 1.73 -4.87 -7.11
N LEU A 219 2.47 -5.43 -8.07
CA LEU A 219 3.08 -4.65 -9.16
C LEU A 219 2.04 -3.90 -10.02
N GLN A 220 0.91 -4.55 -10.33
CA GLN A 220 -0.19 -3.90 -11.05
C GLN A 220 -0.82 -2.75 -10.24
N LEU A 221 -0.94 -2.91 -8.92
CA LEU A 221 -1.43 -1.84 -8.05
C LEU A 221 -0.42 -0.69 -7.95
N LEU A 222 0.87 -1.00 -7.84
CA LEU A 222 1.93 0.00 -7.80
C LEU A 222 1.92 0.85 -9.07
N SER A 223 1.90 0.21 -10.24
CA SER A 223 1.86 0.90 -11.53
C SER A 223 0.56 1.68 -11.76
N LYS A 224 -0.57 1.17 -11.23
CA LYS A 224 -1.85 1.88 -11.28
C LYS A 224 -1.82 3.21 -10.53
N TYR A 225 -1.23 3.24 -9.33
CA TYR A 225 -1.27 4.42 -8.43
C TYR A 225 -0.07 5.33 -8.59
N PHE A 226 1.11 4.76 -8.79
CA PHE A 226 2.30 5.46 -9.21
C PHE A 226 2.56 5.10 -10.67
N ARG A 227 1.80 5.72 -11.56
CA ARG A 227 2.12 5.67 -12.99
C ARG A 227 3.51 6.26 -13.19
N ASP A 228 4.28 5.66 -14.08
CA ASP A 228 5.43 6.33 -14.66
C ASP A 228 4.89 7.47 -15.53
N GLY A 229 4.82 8.67 -14.98
CA GLY A 229 4.73 9.87 -15.81
C GLY A 229 6.07 10.02 -16.52
N ASP A 230 6.04 10.13 -17.85
CA ASP A 230 7.21 10.23 -18.75
C ASP A 230 7.95 8.94 -19.12
N VAL A 231 7.35 7.75 -18.99
CA VAL A 231 7.72 6.70 -19.93
C VAL A 231 6.92 6.95 -21.20
N GLU A 232 7.56 7.68 -22.13
CA GLU A 232 7.29 7.59 -23.57
C GLU A 232 6.72 6.20 -23.86
N GLU A 233 5.45 6.17 -24.27
CA GLU A 233 4.67 4.97 -24.53
C GLU A 233 5.54 3.90 -25.18
N SER A 234 5.92 2.87 -24.41
CA SER A 234 6.51 1.61 -24.89
C SER A 234 7.26 1.78 -26.21
N ARG A 235 8.26 2.66 -26.27
CA ARG A 235 9.06 2.80 -27.49
C ARG A 235 9.62 1.41 -27.75
N GLU A 236 9.32 0.84 -28.91
CA GLU A 236 9.85 -0.47 -29.28
C GLU A 236 11.37 -0.39 -29.09
N TRP A 237 11.90 -1.19 -28.16
CA TRP A 237 13.32 -1.18 -27.85
C TRP A 237 14.07 -1.51 -29.13
N ALA A 238 14.82 -0.55 -29.65
CA ALA A 238 15.77 -0.82 -30.70
C ALA A 238 16.93 -1.60 -30.08
N LEU A 239 17.58 -2.45 -30.88
CA LEU A 239 18.78 -3.16 -30.43
C LEU A 239 19.88 -2.19 -29.96
N SER A 240 19.91 -0.96 -30.47
CA SER A 240 20.78 0.12 -29.99
C SER A 240 20.51 0.51 -28.54
N ASP A 241 19.23 0.55 -28.12
CA ASP A 241 18.85 0.93 -26.76
C ASP A 241 19.40 -0.07 -25.72
N PHE A 242 19.53 -1.35 -26.11
CA PHE A 242 20.22 -2.35 -25.30
C PHE A 242 21.70 -2.04 -25.12
N TYR A 243 22.41 -1.67 -26.20
CA TYR A 243 23.83 -1.30 -26.12
C TYR A 243 24.06 0.01 -25.36
N ASP A 244 23.10 0.94 -25.39
CA ASP A 244 23.14 2.18 -24.62
C ASP A 244 22.84 1.94 -23.13
N ALA A 245 21.97 0.97 -22.81
CA ALA A 245 21.63 0.63 -21.43
C ALA A 245 22.69 -0.24 -20.73
N VAL A 246 23.42 -1.07 -21.47
CA VAL A 246 24.58 -1.78 -20.94
C VAL A 246 25.70 -0.75 -20.78
N HIS A 247 26.01 -0.36 -19.55
CA HIS A 247 26.94 0.71 -19.22
C HIS A 247 28.29 0.58 -19.96
N ILE A 248 28.42 1.23 -21.12
CA ILE A 248 29.71 1.36 -21.83
C ILE A 248 30.47 2.48 -21.12
N PRO A 249 31.69 2.24 -20.63
CA PRO A 249 32.50 3.31 -20.06
C PRO A 249 32.66 4.44 -21.08
N PRO A 250 32.37 5.70 -20.72
CA PRO A 250 32.51 6.85 -21.60
C PRO A 250 33.90 6.91 -22.25
N PHE A 251 33.96 7.37 -23.50
CA PHE A 251 35.23 7.48 -24.22
C PHE A 251 36.19 8.51 -23.61
N ASP A 252 35.63 9.51 -22.92
CA ASP A 252 36.29 10.62 -22.23
C ASP A 252 36.61 10.33 -20.76
N LEU A 253 36.36 9.11 -20.28
CA LEU A 253 36.67 8.73 -18.90
C LEU A 253 38.18 8.82 -18.66
N GLU A 254 38.61 9.73 -17.78
CA GLU A 254 40.00 9.85 -17.37
C GLU A 254 40.41 8.61 -16.56
N ILE A 255 41.19 7.74 -17.22
CA ILE A 255 41.73 6.52 -16.61
C ILE A 255 42.95 6.92 -15.77
N SER A 256 42.98 6.48 -14.50
CA SER A 256 44.13 6.75 -13.63
C SER A 256 45.44 6.25 -14.24
N PRO A 257 46.49 7.09 -14.30
CA PRO A 257 47.80 6.72 -14.84
C PRO A 257 48.42 5.50 -14.15
N ARG A 258 48.01 5.19 -12.92
CA ARG A 258 48.55 4.05 -12.15
C ARG A 258 48.04 2.68 -12.60
N ILE A 259 46.92 2.59 -13.32
CA ILE A 259 46.55 1.34 -14.04
C ILE A 259 47.65 0.96 -15.04
N ARG A 260 48.35 1.95 -15.61
CA ARG A 260 49.50 1.72 -16.51
C ARG A 260 50.78 1.34 -15.75
N GLY A 261 50.88 1.69 -14.47
CA GLY A 261 52.07 1.50 -13.65
C GLY A 261 52.05 0.25 -12.77
N SER A 262 50.87 -0.26 -12.39
CA SER A 262 50.74 -1.44 -11.51
C SER A 262 50.97 -2.77 -12.24
N LEU A 263 50.75 -2.82 -13.55
CA LEU A 263 51.01 -3.97 -14.41
C LEU A 263 52.39 -3.82 -15.06
N MET A 264 53.45 -4.03 -14.27
CA MET A 264 54.83 -3.79 -14.71
C MET A 264 55.25 -4.66 -15.90
N GLU A 265 54.52 -5.74 -16.20
CA GLU A 265 54.83 -6.71 -17.26
C GLU A 265 53.90 -6.63 -18.48
N THR A 266 52.80 -5.86 -18.42
CA THR A 266 51.78 -5.85 -19.48
C THR A 266 51.23 -4.46 -19.75
N THR A 267 51.41 -3.97 -20.98
CA THR A 267 50.81 -2.71 -21.42
C THR A 267 49.37 -2.94 -21.83
N LEU A 268 48.42 -2.43 -21.04
CA LEU A 268 46.99 -2.49 -21.36
C LEU A 268 46.63 -1.51 -22.47
N TYR A 269 45.84 -1.95 -23.45
CA TYR A 269 45.19 -1.09 -24.42
C TYR A 269 44.12 -0.19 -23.76
N PRO A 270 43.77 0.98 -24.34
CA PRO A 270 42.80 1.90 -23.75
C PRO A 270 41.46 1.26 -23.36
N PHE A 271 40.94 0.33 -24.17
CA PHE A 271 39.68 -0.37 -23.84
C PHE A 271 39.83 -1.33 -22.65
N GLN A 272 40.99 -1.97 -22.48
CA GLN A 272 41.28 -2.85 -21.34
C GLN A 272 41.43 -2.03 -20.06
N GLN A 273 42.06 -0.86 -20.15
CA GLN A 273 42.16 0.07 -19.03
C GLN A 273 40.76 0.52 -18.55
N ARG A 274 39.85 0.85 -19.48
CA ARG A 274 38.45 1.16 -19.16
C ARG A 274 37.72 -0.03 -18.54
N ALA A 275 37.95 -1.24 -19.04
CA ALA A 275 37.36 -2.45 -18.48
C ALA A 275 37.84 -2.73 -17.04
N VAL A 276 39.13 -2.53 -16.76
CA VAL A 276 39.71 -2.67 -15.41
C VAL A 276 39.12 -1.63 -14.46
N ASP A 277 39.04 -0.36 -14.87
CA ASP A 277 38.43 0.69 -14.05
C ASP A 277 36.94 0.41 -13.77
N TRP A 278 36.19 -0.05 -14.78
CA TRP A 278 34.80 -0.47 -14.61
C TRP A 278 34.65 -1.64 -13.63
N LEU A 279 35.53 -2.65 -13.72
CA LEU A 279 35.54 -3.78 -12.78
C LEU A 279 35.85 -3.32 -11.35
N LEU A 280 36.83 -2.44 -11.17
CA LEU A 280 37.17 -1.89 -9.85
C LEU A 280 35.99 -1.15 -9.23
N ARG A 281 35.32 -0.29 -10.00
CA ARG A 281 34.13 0.44 -9.53
C ARG A 281 33.02 -0.52 -9.12
N ARG A 282 32.85 -1.61 -9.87
CA ARG A 282 31.88 -2.67 -9.55
C ARG A 282 32.21 -3.39 -8.24
N GLU A 283 33.49 -3.53 -7.90
CA GLU A 283 33.96 -4.05 -6.62
C GLU A 283 34.01 -2.96 -5.51
N GLY A 284 33.44 -1.77 -5.76
CA GLY A 284 33.32 -0.70 -4.76
C GLY A 284 34.59 0.12 -4.55
N VAL A 285 35.52 0.12 -5.50
CA VAL A 285 36.79 0.85 -5.40
C VAL A 285 37.12 1.62 -6.69
N THR A 286 37.80 2.75 -6.57
CA THR A 286 38.29 3.52 -7.73
C THR A 286 39.66 4.09 -7.43
N PHE A 287 40.39 4.48 -8.47
CA PHE A 287 41.65 5.19 -8.28
C PHE A 287 41.41 6.69 -8.10
N SER A 288 41.99 7.27 -7.05
CA SER A 288 41.99 8.71 -6.84
C SER A 288 42.84 9.44 -7.89
N SER A 289 42.75 10.77 -7.92
CA SER A 289 43.63 11.62 -8.75
C SER A 289 45.12 11.47 -8.39
N LEU A 290 45.41 11.00 -7.17
CA LEU A 290 46.75 10.66 -6.69
C LEU A 290 47.14 9.19 -6.99
N GLY A 291 46.20 8.42 -7.53
CA GLY A 291 46.39 7.02 -7.93
C GLY A 291 46.42 6.04 -6.76
N GLU A 292 45.74 6.37 -5.66
CA GLU A 292 45.48 5.43 -4.56
C GLU A 292 44.11 4.78 -4.75
N LEU A 293 43.94 3.54 -4.28
CA LEU A 293 42.61 2.92 -4.24
C LEU A 293 41.80 3.60 -3.14
N GLU A 294 40.67 4.18 -3.52
CA GLU A 294 39.69 4.74 -2.61
C GLU A 294 38.37 3.99 -2.76
N THR A 295 37.58 3.95 -1.69
CA THR A 295 36.22 3.41 -1.73
C THR A 295 35.38 4.25 -2.69
N PHE A 296 34.85 3.59 -3.71
CA PHE A 296 33.92 4.17 -4.66
C PHE A 296 32.50 3.84 -4.23
N THR A 297 31.75 4.88 -3.85
CA THR A 297 30.30 4.78 -3.70
C THR A 297 29.67 5.46 -4.89
N GLU A 298 28.87 4.72 -5.65
CA GLU A 298 28.19 5.28 -6.81
C GLU A 298 27.29 6.45 -6.34
N PRO A 299 27.49 7.67 -6.85
CA PRO A 299 26.85 8.87 -6.31
C PRO A 299 25.37 8.97 -6.68
N ALA A 300 24.93 8.22 -7.69
CA ALA A 300 23.57 8.27 -8.20
C ALA A 300 22.69 7.21 -7.53
N PRO A 301 21.43 7.53 -7.18
CA PRO A 301 20.46 6.48 -6.86
C PRO A 301 20.32 5.52 -8.03
N PRO A 302 19.93 4.25 -7.80
CA PRO A 302 19.66 3.33 -8.89
C PRO A 302 18.65 3.98 -9.84
N SER A 303 18.97 4.04 -11.13
CA SER A 303 18.14 4.70 -12.16
C SER A 303 16.68 4.23 -12.19
N SER A 304 16.40 3.07 -11.58
CA SER A 304 15.06 2.53 -11.42
C SER A 304 14.16 3.28 -10.43
N PHE A 305 14.70 4.13 -9.55
CA PHE A 305 13.92 4.89 -8.57
C PHE A 305 13.62 6.30 -9.08
N ARG A 306 12.34 6.64 -9.15
CA ARG A 306 11.88 8.02 -9.40
C ARG A 306 11.36 8.65 -8.12
N SER A 307 11.58 9.96 -7.96
CA SER A 307 10.96 10.71 -6.88
C SER A 307 9.49 10.99 -7.20
N THR A 308 8.62 10.77 -6.22
CA THR A 308 7.19 11.08 -6.29
C THR A 308 6.71 11.52 -4.91
N GLN A 309 5.44 11.90 -4.81
CA GLN A 309 4.77 12.09 -3.53
C GLN A 309 3.66 11.04 -3.39
N ASP A 310 3.24 10.74 -2.18
CA ASP A 310 2.05 9.94 -1.92
C ASP A 310 0.78 10.82 -1.89
N VAL A 311 -0.40 10.21 -1.71
CA VAL A 311 -1.68 10.96 -1.67
C VAL A 311 -1.73 12.01 -0.56
N THR A 312 -0.92 11.86 0.49
CA THR A 312 -0.83 12.82 1.60
C THR A 312 0.19 13.94 1.35
N GLY A 313 0.89 13.92 0.21
CA GLY A 313 1.93 14.86 -0.14
C GLY A 313 3.31 14.51 0.42
N ARG A 314 3.47 13.33 1.04
CA ARG A 314 4.75 12.88 1.58
C ARG A 314 5.65 12.44 0.44
N GLN A 315 6.87 12.99 0.38
CA GLN A 315 7.86 12.59 -0.62
C GLN A 315 8.32 11.14 -0.38
N CYS A 316 8.44 10.39 -1.47
CA CYS A 316 8.95 9.02 -1.49
C CYS A 316 9.61 8.72 -2.84
N HIS A 317 10.31 7.60 -2.92
CA HIS A 317 10.91 7.11 -4.16
C HIS A 317 10.35 5.75 -4.51
N VAL A 318 9.97 5.56 -5.77
CA VAL A 318 9.30 4.35 -6.24
C VAL A 318 10.13 3.72 -7.36
N SER A 319 10.35 2.41 -7.25
CA SER A 319 10.86 1.57 -8.33
C SER A 319 9.78 0.60 -8.78
N ASN A 320 9.20 0.85 -9.96
CA ASN A 320 8.20 -0.04 -10.56
C ASN A 320 8.84 -1.37 -10.97
N LEU A 321 10.12 -1.35 -11.37
CA LEU A 321 10.88 -2.55 -11.75
C LEU A 321 11.05 -3.52 -10.57
N ARG A 322 11.39 -2.98 -9.39
CA ARG A 322 11.59 -3.79 -8.18
C ARG A 322 10.32 -4.00 -7.38
N GLY A 323 9.27 -3.23 -7.68
CA GLY A 323 8.08 -3.16 -6.84
C GLY A 323 8.45 -2.72 -5.42
N LYS A 324 9.27 -1.67 -5.28
CA LYS A 324 9.78 -1.17 -4.00
C LYS A 324 9.47 0.31 -3.84
N VAL A 325 9.09 0.72 -2.64
CA VAL A 325 8.91 2.13 -2.28
C VAL A 325 9.76 2.44 -1.05
N VAL A 326 10.51 3.53 -1.08
CA VAL A 326 11.39 3.95 0.01
C VAL A 326 11.13 5.41 0.38
N ALA A 327 11.45 5.79 1.62
CA ALA A 327 11.32 7.18 2.07
C ALA A 327 12.53 8.01 1.61
N SER A 328 13.74 7.48 1.76
CA SER A 328 14.98 8.05 1.25
C SER A 328 15.62 7.11 0.22
N LEU A 329 16.37 7.67 -0.72
CA LEU A 329 17.21 6.90 -1.64
C LEU A 329 18.31 6.12 -0.92
N ASP A 330 18.71 6.54 0.28
CA ASP A 330 19.68 5.78 1.07
C ASP A 330 19.09 4.45 1.54
N ASP A 331 17.78 4.39 1.83
CA ASP A 331 17.08 3.14 2.18
C ASP A 331 16.96 2.18 0.97
N ALA A 332 17.26 2.66 -0.25
CA ALA A 332 17.32 1.82 -1.44
C ALA A 332 18.68 1.14 -1.63
N LYS A 333 19.73 1.59 -0.92
CA LYS A 333 21.11 1.09 -1.05
C LYS A 333 21.39 -0.20 -0.26
N ASP A 334 20.49 -0.60 0.64
CA ASP A 334 20.65 -1.78 1.52
C ASP A 334 20.52 -3.14 0.79
N ASP A 335 20.72 -3.20 -0.53
CA ASP A 335 20.94 -4.48 -1.19
C ASP A 335 22.42 -4.87 -1.05
N PRO A 336 22.75 -6.01 -0.43
CA PRO A 336 24.12 -6.49 -0.41
C PRO A 336 24.58 -6.73 -1.84
N SER A 337 25.60 -5.97 -2.25
CA SER A 337 26.45 -6.21 -3.42
C SER A 337 27.00 -7.63 -3.45
#